data_AF-A0A2R9A3T2-F1
#
_entry.id   AF-A0A2R9A3T2-F1
#
_cell.length_a   1.000
_cell.length_b   1.000
_cell.length_c   1.000
_cell.angle_alpha   90.00
_cell.angle_beta   90.00
_cell.angle_gamma   90.00
#
_symmetry.space_group_name_H-M   'P 1'
#
loop_
_entity.id
_entity.type
_entity.pdbx_description
1 polymer ?
#
loop_
_entity_poly.entity_id
_entity_poly.type
_entity_poly.pdbx_seq_one_letter_code
_entity_poly.pdbx_strand_id
1 'polypeptide(L)'
;MTQLKCCYFDYKEQLPQSAYMHQLLGLNLLFLLSQKWVAEFHMELEWLPAKDIQTNVYTKNLVSLEQYLMEGSYNKVFLAKGNILAKSYTVFIDILLDTIRDEMAGCIKKILFFNTPKKMTDYTKNFAGQQQEPEDTTIPSTELAKQVTEYARQLEMIF
;
A
#
# COMPACT_ATOMS: atom_id res chain seq x y z
N MET A 1 14.49 -12.38 9.44
CA MET A 1 15.37 -11.91 8.35
C MET A 1 16.45 -10.93 8.80
N THR A 2 16.30 -10.26 9.94
CA THR A 2 17.21 -9.21 10.43
C THR A 2 18.66 -9.66 10.58
N GLN A 3 18.90 -10.88 11.10
CA GLN A 3 20.26 -11.42 11.26
C GLN A 3 20.96 -11.71 9.92
N LEU A 4 20.22 -12.24 8.93
CA LEU A 4 20.75 -12.51 7.59
C LEU A 4 21.11 -11.21 6.86
N LYS A 5 20.32 -10.14 7.06
CA LYS A 5 20.63 -8.82 6.51
C LYS A 5 21.96 -8.28 7.03
N CYS A 6 22.20 -8.35 8.34
CA CYS A 6 23.49 -7.95 8.92
C CYS A 6 24.65 -8.74 8.30
N CYS A 7 24.53 -10.07 8.19
CA CYS A 7 25.58 -10.90 7.59
C CYS A 7 25.88 -10.59 6.12
N TYR A 8 24.86 -10.25 5.31
CA TYR A 8 25.09 -9.91 3.90
C TYR A 8 25.62 -8.49 3.69
N PHE A 9 25.36 -7.57 4.63
CA PHE A 9 25.77 -6.18 4.52
C PHE A 9 27.14 -5.91 5.15
N ASP A 10 27.40 -6.44 6.34
CA ASP A 10 28.66 -6.19 7.05
C ASP A 10 29.85 -6.92 6.42
N TYR A 11 29.62 -8.05 5.74
CA TYR A 11 30.66 -8.88 5.12
C TYR A 11 30.71 -8.79 3.59
N LYS A 12 30.02 -7.82 2.98
CA LYS A 12 29.91 -7.67 1.52
C LYS A 12 31.26 -7.49 0.83
N GLU A 13 32.25 -6.96 1.53
CA GLU A 13 33.62 -6.77 1.03
C GLU A 13 34.53 -8.00 1.17
N GLN A 14 34.16 -8.96 2.04
CA GLN A 14 35.00 -10.14 2.35
C GLN A 14 34.48 -11.43 1.73
N LEU A 15 33.21 -11.49 1.34
CA LEU A 15 32.58 -12.71 0.82
C LEU A 15 32.02 -12.51 -0.59
N PRO A 16 32.19 -13.51 -1.49
CA PRO A 16 31.57 -13.48 -2.80
C PRO A 16 30.04 -13.52 -2.67
N GLN A 17 29.35 -12.79 -3.57
CA GLN A 17 27.90 -12.68 -3.58
C GLN A 17 27.27 -14.07 -3.81
N SER A 18 26.50 -14.55 -2.83
CA SER A 18 25.86 -15.87 -2.90
C SER A 18 24.79 -15.88 -3.98
N ALA A 19 24.72 -16.96 -4.77
CA ALA A 19 23.69 -17.17 -5.78
C ALA A 19 22.26 -17.13 -5.20
N TYR A 20 22.09 -17.48 -3.92
CA TYR A 20 20.80 -17.49 -3.24
C TYR A 20 20.42 -16.16 -2.58
N MET A 21 21.33 -15.17 -2.53
CA MET A 21 21.07 -13.88 -1.89
C MET A 21 19.87 -13.18 -2.54
N HIS A 22 19.82 -13.13 -3.86
CA HIS A 22 18.72 -12.49 -4.61
C HIS A 22 17.40 -13.25 -4.46
N GLN A 23 17.45 -14.58 -4.38
CA GLN A 23 16.26 -15.38 -4.13
C GLN A 23 15.72 -15.16 -2.72
N LEU A 24 16.60 -15.04 -1.72
CA LEU A 24 16.20 -14.81 -0.34
C LEU A 24 15.64 -13.39 -0.15
N LEU A 25 16.22 -12.41 -0.83
CA LEU A 25 15.75 -11.03 -0.83
C LEU A 25 14.40 -10.90 -1.52
N GLY A 26 14.24 -11.55 -2.69
CA GLY A 26 12.93 -11.62 -3.34
C GLY A 26 11.88 -12.27 -2.44
N LEU A 27 12.24 -13.30 -1.67
CA LEU A 27 11.33 -13.93 -0.72
C LEU A 27 10.90 -12.97 0.39
N ASN A 28 11.83 -12.16 0.89
CA ASN A 28 11.51 -11.14 1.89
C ASN A 28 10.57 -10.07 1.33
N LEU A 29 10.82 -9.58 0.12
CA LEU A 29 9.96 -8.62 -0.57
C LEU A 29 8.54 -9.18 -0.79
N LEU A 30 8.42 -10.45 -1.20
CA LEU A 30 7.11 -11.08 -1.34
C LEU A 30 6.38 -11.21 0.01
N PHE A 31 7.12 -11.54 1.07
CA PHE A 31 6.56 -11.60 2.41
C PHE A 31 5.97 -10.25 2.83
N LEU A 32 6.68 -9.14 2.59
CA LEU A 32 6.19 -7.80 2.89
C LEU A 32 4.90 -7.46 2.12
N LEU A 33 4.84 -7.82 0.83
CA LEU A 33 3.63 -7.67 0.02
C LEU A 33 2.45 -8.48 0.57
N SER A 34 2.68 -9.72 0.99
CA SER A 34 1.63 -10.58 1.56
C SER A 34 1.02 -10.01 2.85
N GLN A 35 1.80 -9.23 3.63
CA GLN A 35 1.36 -8.60 4.88
C GLN A 35 0.82 -7.17 4.71
N LYS A 36 0.72 -6.68 3.46
CA LYS A 36 0.34 -5.29 3.12
C LYS A 36 1.29 -4.22 3.67
N TRP A 37 2.53 -4.57 3.96
CA TRP A 37 3.58 -3.64 4.41
C TRP A 37 4.28 -3.02 3.20
N VAL A 38 3.52 -2.20 2.46
CA VAL A 38 3.97 -1.56 1.21
C VAL A 38 5.06 -0.52 1.48
N ALA A 39 5.01 0.17 2.62
CA ALA A 39 6.04 1.15 2.99
C ALA A 39 7.41 0.48 3.21
N GLU A 40 7.44 -0.63 3.95
CA GLU A 40 8.62 -1.43 4.20
C GLU A 40 9.13 -2.09 2.92
N PHE A 41 8.23 -2.47 2.01
CA PHE A 41 8.59 -2.97 0.68
C PHE A 41 9.36 -1.91 -0.12
N HIS A 42 8.85 -0.68 -0.19
CA HIS A 42 9.54 0.40 -0.91
C HIS A 42 10.85 0.81 -0.22
N MET A 43 10.89 0.80 1.11
CA MET A 43 12.12 1.05 1.86
C MET A 43 13.19 0.00 1.57
N GLU A 44 12.83 -1.28 1.50
CA GLU A 44 13.76 -2.34 1.06
C GLU A 44 14.19 -2.16 -0.39
N LEU A 45 13.28 -1.75 -1.26
CA LEU A 45 13.57 -1.55 -2.68
C LEU A 45 14.54 -0.38 -2.91
N GLU A 46 14.44 0.69 -2.13
CA GLU A 46 15.38 1.82 -2.14
C GLU A 46 16.77 1.39 -1.66
N TRP A 47 16.81 0.44 -0.72
CA TRP A 47 18.05 -0.11 -0.18
C TRP A 47 18.82 -0.99 -1.18
N LEU A 48 18.17 -1.41 -2.26
CA LEU A 48 18.73 -2.23 -3.33
C LEU A 48 19.40 -1.38 -4.42
N PRO A 49 20.59 -1.76 -4.93
CA PRO A 49 21.20 -1.07 -6.06
C PRO A 49 20.30 -1.13 -7.30
N ALA A 50 20.08 0.00 -7.97
CA ALA A 50 19.23 0.07 -9.16
C ALA A 50 19.63 -0.92 -10.28
N LYS A 51 20.91 -1.29 -10.36
CA LYS A 51 21.43 -2.31 -11.28
C LYS A 51 20.82 -3.69 -11.00
N ASP A 52 20.73 -4.07 -9.74
CA ASP A 52 20.23 -5.39 -9.32
C ASP A 52 18.71 -5.51 -9.54
N ILE A 53 17.98 -4.38 -9.49
CA ILE A 53 16.54 -4.32 -9.76
C ILE A 53 16.25 -4.67 -11.23
N GLN A 54 17.06 -4.17 -12.17
CA GLN A 54 16.85 -4.41 -13.60
C GLN A 54 17.42 -5.75 -14.07
N THR A 55 18.52 -6.21 -13.46
CA THR A 55 19.20 -7.44 -13.88
C THR A 55 18.56 -8.70 -13.31
N ASN A 56 18.04 -8.67 -12.08
CA ASN A 56 17.45 -9.86 -11.46
C ASN A 56 15.99 -10.06 -11.85
N VAL A 57 15.71 -11.22 -12.46
CA VAL A 57 14.36 -11.64 -12.84
C VAL A 57 13.43 -11.73 -11.62
N TYR A 58 13.94 -12.14 -10.46
CA TYR A 58 13.17 -12.24 -9.21
C TYR A 58 12.65 -10.87 -8.73
N THR A 59 13.53 -9.87 -8.66
CA THR A 59 13.17 -8.51 -8.22
C THR A 59 12.21 -7.86 -9.19
N LYS A 60 12.48 -7.99 -10.50
CA LYS A 60 11.62 -7.43 -11.55
C LYS A 60 10.20 -7.98 -11.49
N ASN A 61 10.06 -9.31 -11.32
CA ASN A 61 8.75 -9.94 -11.22
C ASN A 61 7.96 -9.45 -9.99
N LEU A 62 8.63 -9.20 -8.87
CA LEU A 62 8.00 -8.70 -7.64
C LEU A 62 7.56 -7.23 -7.76
N VAL A 63 8.36 -6.39 -8.41
CA VAL A 63 7.99 -4.99 -8.70
C VAL A 63 6.78 -4.94 -9.64
N SER A 64 6.76 -5.77 -10.69
CA SER A 64 5.58 -5.86 -11.58
C SER A 64 4.35 -6.38 -10.84
N LEU A 65 4.52 -7.32 -9.89
CA LEU A 65 3.42 -7.84 -9.09
C LEU A 65 2.84 -6.78 -8.16
N GLU A 66 3.68 -5.98 -7.51
CA GLU A 66 3.25 -4.85 -6.68
C GLU A 66 2.47 -3.83 -7.52
N GLN A 67 2.99 -3.46 -8.69
CA GLN A 67 2.29 -2.57 -9.60
C GLN A 67 0.90 -3.11 -10.01
N TYR A 68 0.78 -4.40 -10.30
CA TYR A 68 -0.52 -5.00 -10.64
C TYR A 68 -1.50 -4.97 -9.47
N LEU A 69 -1.00 -5.09 -8.23
CA LEU A 69 -1.81 -4.94 -7.02
C LEU A 69 -2.29 -3.51 -6.86
N MET A 70 -1.41 -2.53 -7.08
CA MET A 70 -1.72 -1.10 -7.00
C MET A 70 -2.71 -0.64 -8.08
N GLU A 71 -2.59 -1.18 -9.30
CA GLU A 71 -3.56 -1.01 -10.39
C GLU A 71 -4.92 -1.67 -10.10
N GLY A 72 -5.00 -2.57 -9.10
CA GLY A 72 -6.18 -3.41 -8.86
C GLY A 72 -6.43 -4.44 -9.97
N SER A 73 -5.41 -4.74 -10.79
CA SER A 73 -5.52 -5.64 -11.94
C SER A 73 -5.26 -7.09 -11.53
N TYR A 74 -6.18 -7.67 -10.76
CA TYR A 74 -6.04 -9.02 -10.19
C TYR A 74 -5.92 -10.13 -11.25
N ASN A 75 -6.43 -9.91 -12.47
CA ASN A 75 -6.27 -10.82 -13.59
C ASN A 75 -4.78 -11.01 -13.95
N LYS A 76 -4.00 -9.92 -13.95
CA LYS A 76 -2.56 -9.98 -14.24
C LYS A 76 -1.79 -10.65 -13.12
N VAL A 77 -2.18 -10.41 -11.85
CA VAL A 77 -1.60 -11.09 -10.68
C VAL A 77 -1.78 -12.61 -10.77
N PHE A 78 -2.97 -13.06 -11.18
CA PHE A 78 -3.25 -14.49 -11.35
C PHE A 78 -2.41 -15.13 -12.46
N LEU A 79 -2.23 -14.44 -13.59
CA LEU A 79 -1.36 -14.90 -14.67
C LEU A 79 0.12 -14.89 -14.26
N ALA A 80 0.54 -13.89 -13.47
CA ALA A 80 1.90 -13.77 -12.96
C ALA A 80 2.27 -14.92 -12.02
N LYS A 81 1.31 -15.54 -11.30
CA LYS A 81 1.53 -16.76 -10.50
C LYS A 81 2.21 -17.88 -11.31
N GLY A 82 1.88 -18.02 -12.59
CA GLY A 82 2.47 -19.04 -13.48
C GLY A 82 3.94 -18.80 -13.84
N ASN A 83 4.42 -17.56 -13.71
CA ASN A 83 5.78 -17.15 -14.11
C ASN A 83 6.78 -17.13 -12.95
N ILE A 84 6.40 -17.67 -11.77
CA ILE A 84 7.22 -17.58 -10.57
C ILE A 84 8.25 -18.69 -10.55
N LEU A 85 9.52 -18.30 -10.53
CA LEU A 85 10.67 -19.15 -10.80
C LEU A 85 11.07 -20.09 -9.65
N ALA A 86 10.52 -19.96 -8.43
CA ALA A 86 10.87 -20.85 -7.31
C ALA A 86 9.68 -21.33 -6.48
N LYS A 87 9.67 -22.63 -6.16
CA LYS A 87 8.62 -23.30 -5.36
C LYS A 87 8.42 -22.67 -3.98
N SER A 88 9.46 -22.07 -3.40
CA SER A 88 9.39 -21.44 -2.08
C SER A 88 8.46 -20.21 -2.04
N TYR A 89 8.19 -19.60 -3.19
CA TYR A 89 7.30 -18.43 -3.28
C TYR A 89 5.81 -18.80 -3.32
N THR A 90 5.47 -20.03 -3.69
CA THR A 90 4.09 -20.45 -3.95
C THR A 90 3.19 -20.25 -2.72
N VAL A 91 3.69 -20.60 -1.53
CA VAL A 91 2.94 -20.47 -0.26
C VAL A 91 2.53 -19.01 0.00
N PHE A 92 3.46 -18.07 -0.16
CA PHE A 92 3.19 -16.65 0.09
C PHE A 92 2.28 -16.02 -0.97
N ILE A 93 2.37 -16.48 -2.23
CA ILE A 93 1.46 -16.06 -3.29
C ILE A 93 0.04 -16.54 -3.03
N ASP A 94 -0.12 -17.77 -2.54
CA ASP A 94 -1.45 -18.29 -2.23
C ASP A 94 -2.10 -17.48 -1.10
N ILE A 95 -1.34 -17.13 -0.06
CA ILE A 95 -1.79 -16.22 1.01
C ILE A 95 -2.17 -14.84 0.46
N LEU A 96 -1.34 -14.27 -0.43
CA LEU A 96 -1.61 -12.98 -1.07
C LEU A 96 -2.91 -13.03 -1.91
N LEU A 97 -3.11 -14.10 -2.69
CA LEU A 97 -4.30 -14.28 -3.51
C LEU A 97 -5.57 -14.45 -2.67
N ASP A 98 -5.48 -15.15 -1.54
CA ASP A 98 -6.61 -15.26 -0.60
C ASP A 98 -6.94 -13.89 0.02
N THR A 99 -5.92 -13.14 0.42
CA THR A 99 -6.10 -11.78 0.93
C THR A 99 -6.77 -10.85 -0.09
N ILE A 100 -6.34 -10.92 -1.36
CA ILE A 100 -6.94 -10.17 -2.47
C ILE A 100 -8.40 -10.57 -2.67
N ARG A 101 -8.71 -11.87 -2.61
CA ARG A 101 -10.07 -12.38 -2.76
C ARG A 101 -10.99 -11.85 -1.67
N ASP A 102 -10.49 -11.76 -0.44
CA ASP A 102 -11.22 -11.18 0.68
C ASP A 102 -11.47 -9.68 0.50
N GLU A 103 -10.49 -8.93 -0.02
CA GLU A 103 -10.69 -7.52 -0.38
C GLU A 103 -11.72 -7.35 -1.49
N MET A 104 -11.66 -8.17 -2.54
CA MET A 104 -12.65 -8.16 -3.62
C MET A 104 -14.06 -8.46 -3.06
N ALA A 105 -14.19 -9.46 -2.19
CA ALA A 105 -15.45 -9.78 -1.53
C ALA A 105 -15.97 -8.61 -0.67
N GLY A 106 -15.07 -7.93 0.05
CA GLY A 106 -15.37 -6.71 0.80
C GLY A 106 -15.89 -5.57 -0.09
N CYS A 107 -15.22 -5.33 -1.22
CA CYS A 107 -15.62 -4.32 -2.21
C CYS A 107 -16.99 -4.64 -2.84
N ILE A 108 -17.23 -5.90 -3.20
CA ILE A 108 -18.54 -6.33 -3.75
C ILE A 108 -19.64 -6.18 -2.70
N LYS A 109 -19.40 -6.58 -1.45
CA LYS A 109 -20.36 -6.42 -0.36
C LYS A 109 -20.71 -4.95 -0.13
N LYS A 110 -19.71 -4.07 -0.22
CA LYS A 110 -19.89 -2.63 -0.14
C LYS A 110 -20.81 -2.14 -1.28
N ILE A 111 -20.51 -2.48 -2.54
CA ILE A 111 -21.37 -2.14 -3.70
C ILE A 111 -22.80 -2.69 -3.56
N LEU A 112 -22.95 -3.95 -3.13
CA LEU A 112 -24.25 -4.59 -2.98
C LEU A 112 -25.09 -3.93 -1.88
N PHE A 113 -24.45 -3.50 -0.79
CA PHE A 113 -25.09 -2.72 0.27
C PHE A 113 -25.55 -1.34 -0.21
N PHE A 114 -24.79 -0.70 -1.10
CA PHE A 114 -25.21 0.54 -1.76
C PHE A 114 -26.38 0.33 -2.75
N ASN A 115 -26.44 -0.83 -3.41
CA ASN A 115 -27.49 -1.17 -4.38
C ASN A 115 -28.84 -1.58 -3.77
N THR A 116 -28.98 -1.66 -2.44
CA THR A 116 -30.33 -1.77 -1.85
C THR A 116 -31.13 -0.49 -2.11
N PRO A 117 -32.34 -0.56 -2.69
CA PRO A 117 -33.03 0.59 -3.28
C PRO A 117 -33.34 1.72 -2.29
N LYS A 118 -33.52 1.38 -1.00
CA LYS A 118 -33.76 2.37 0.07
C LYS A 118 -32.56 3.26 0.36
N LYS A 119 -31.33 2.75 0.23
CA LYS A 119 -30.10 3.55 0.44
C LYS A 119 -29.61 4.20 -0.84
N MET A 120 -29.90 3.61 -2.01
CA MET A 120 -29.54 4.20 -3.30
C MET A 120 -30.24 5.54 -3.55
N THR A 121 -31.46 5.75 -3.04
CA THR A 121 -32.14 7.06 -3.04
C THR A 121 -31.51 8.08 -2.10
N ASP A 122 -30.91 7.65 -1.00
CA ASP A 122 -30.20 8.55 -0.07
C ASP A 122 -28.81 8.89 -0.62
N TYR A 123 -28.12 7.92 -1.23
CA TYR A 123 -26.82 8.15 -1.87
C TYR A 123 -26.91 8.96 -3.16
N THR A 124 -27.98 8.84 -3.97
CA THR A 124 -28.16 9.69 -5.16
C THR A 124 -28.56 11.12 -4.80
N LYS A 125 -29.29 11.33 -3.70
CA LYS A 125 -29.50 12.68 -3.13
C LYS A 125 -28.19 13.30 -2.65
N ASN A 126 -27.30 12.50 -2.06
CA ASN A 126 -25.98 12.98 -1.63
C ASN A 126 -24.98 13.13 -2.82
N PHE A 127 -25.04 12.28 -3.85
CA PHE A 127 -24.17 12.38 -5.03
C PHE A 127 -24.54 13.52 -5.97
N ALA A 128 -25.82 13.91 -6.05
CA ALA A 128 -26.23 15.15 -6.71
C ALA A 128 -25.75 16.41 -5.96
N GLY A 129 -25.28 16.26 -4.71
CA GLY A 129 -24.60 17.29 -3.92
C GLY A 129 -23.07 17.19 -3.92
N GLN A 130 -22.47 16.24 -4.63
CA GLN A 130 -21.01 16.07 -4.70
C GLN A 130 -20.40 16.55 -6.03
N GLN A 131 -20.72 17.77 -6.45
CA GLN A 131 -19.61 18.68 -6.78
C GLN A 131 -19.08 19.17 -5.43
N GLN A 132 -18.03 18.51 -4.90
CA GLN A 132 -17.28 18.90 -3.69
C GLN A 132 -17.97 19.93 -2.79
N GLU A 133 -18.92 19.51 -1.96
CA GLU A 133 -19.12 20.19 -0.68
C GLU A 133 -18.13 19.58 0.33
N PRO A 134 -17.25 20.40 0.94
CA PRO A 134 -16.35 19.93 1.98
C PRO A 134 -17.16 19.44 3.18
N GLU A 135 -16.71 18.33 3.76
CA GLU A 135 -17.27 17.70 4.96
C GLU A 135 -17.58 18.73 6.07
N ASP A 136 -18.72 18.50 6.73
CA ASP A 136 -19.32 19.22 7.85
C ASP A 136 -18.55 20.44 8.40
N THR A 137 -19.14 21.59 8.11
CA THR A 137 -18.76 22.94 8.50
C THR A 137 -18.56 23.11 10.01
N THR A 138 -17.32 22.98 10.47
CA THR A 138 -16.69 24.14 11.13
C THR A 138 -15.73 24.71 10.10
N ILE A 139 -16.25 25.58 9.23
CA ILE A 139 -15.45 26.22 8.18
C ILE A 139 -14.23 26.84 8.89
N PRO A 140 -13.01 26.71 8.37
CA PRO A 140 -11.82 27.34 8.96
C PRO A 140 -12.03 28.84 9.26
N SER A 141 -12.95 29.51 8.56
CA SER A 141 -13.39 30.88 8.82
C SER A 141 -14.09 31.08 10.18
N THR A 142 -14.86 30.09 10.66
CA THR A 142 -15.53 30.16 11.97
C THR A 142 -14.53 30.00 13.11
N GLU A 143 -13.51 29.16 12.93
CA GLU A 143 -12.43 29.00 13.90
C GLU A 143 -11.50 30.22 13.92
N LEU A 144 -11.20 30.79 12.75
CA LEU A 144 -10.44 32.03 12.63
C LEU A 144 -11.19 33.22 13.26
N ALA A 145 -12.50 33.31 13.08
CA ALA A 145 -13.32 34.33 13.71
C ALA A 145 -13.26 34.21 15.25
N LYS A 146 -13.38 33.00 15.80
CA LYS A 146 -13.24 32.78 17.25
C LYS A 146 -11.86 33.21 17.76
N GLN A 147 -10.79 32.87 17.05
CA GLN A 147 -9.44 33.28 17.42
C GLN A 147 -9.27 34.80 17.40
N VAL A 148 -9.75 35.49 16.36
CA VAL A 148 -9.67 36.96 16.27
C VAL A 148 -10.46 37.62 17.41
N THR A 149 -11.63 37.09 17.73
CA THR A 149 -12.46 37.63 18.82
C THR A 149 -11.78 37.44 20.19
N GLU A 150 -11.15 36.28 20.41
CA GLU A 150 -10.41 35.99 21.64
C GLU A 150 -9.15 36.84 21.79
N TYR A 151 -8.41 37.09 20.71
CA TYR A 151 -7.28 38.02 20.71
C TYR A 151 -7.71 39.46 21.02
N ALA A 152 -8.81 39.93 20.44
CA ALA A 152 -9.35 41.26 20.73
C ALA A 152 -9.74 41.40 22.21
N ARG A 153 -10.42 40.38 22.77
CA ARG A 153 -10.78 40.33 24.19
C ARG A 153 -9.56 40.37 25.11
N GLN A 154 -8.48 39.68 24.75
CA GLN A 154 -7.23 39.69 25.53
C GLN A 154 -6.53 41.06 25.49
N LEU A 155 -6.59 41.77 24.36
CA LEU A 155 -6.02 43.12 24.23
C LEU A 155 -6.80 44.16 25.03
N GLU A 156 -8.14 44.10 25.04
CA GLU A 156 -8.99 45.00 25.85
C GLU A 156 -8.81 44.77 27.36
N MET A 157 -8.37 43.59 27.78
CA MET A 157 -8.13 43.25 29.18
C MET A 157 -6.76 43.74 29.71
N ILE A 158 -5.89 44.24 28.82
CA ILE A 158 -4.53 44.73 29.13
C ILE A 158 -4.49 46.27 29.23
N PHE A 159 -5.54 46.98 28.79
CA PHE A 159 -5.73 48.43 28.96
C PHE A 159 -6.72 48.74 30.08
#